data_AF-A0A496Q859-F1
#
_entry.id   AF-A0A496Q859-F1
#
_cell.length_a   1.000
_cell.length_b   1.000
_cell.length_c   1.000
_cell.angle_alpha   90.00
_cell.angle_beta   90.00
_cell.angle_gamma   90.00
#
_symmetry.space_group_name_H-M   'P 1'
#
loop_
_entity.id
_entity.type
_entity.pdbx_description
1 polymer ?
#
loop_
_entity_poly.entity_id
_entity_poly.type
_entity_poly.pdbx_seq_one_letter_code
_entity_poly.pdbx_strand_id
1 'polypeptide(L)'
;MRKLFVFLIAVLLSVAALALDLNEIFMLSKLPTTLEESVDQFIAYVLKNRPAYRDIAAVGRVIYAKRELRNELREELFRTVCAQDFDAFLIELSRFGRKLKLSDPKLLKIIFPQVDEAIKECLLSPNAECLTKLKNLALVDGLLSQTPKIDIYPSISWSLKNALRIPLLFDEVFSAFISALFGDTWFERFWSDFEAEIERLDEADYPKIELLAKHLKGKGMVVQLIREYMATKLTVTEATGKVMLGTEEDVKKVIAELPEILEKHDKLKTKKKLLRDLIATLFDMLKKRLESVKDPSTIRVEGLPSLLNVSDPLLRKEYYDLLSRLSPQSSIAPAGTEPDKSNRGKSRPRTVSPIWFVLLAGITALILPPVRYWFYTAFRLRKLQLKLLIQKIQRDPANGELHLKLGRLYESLGMYEDAIQEYTLAVKLMKQKPKKN
;
A
#
# COMPACT_ATOMS: atom_id res chain seq x y z
N MET A 1 8.67 -36.76 -63.34
CA MET A 1 8.25 -35.36 -63.14
C MET A 1 6.89 -35.21 -62.45
N ARG A 2 5.83 -35.91 -62.87
CA ARG A 2 4.47 -35.79 -62.27
C ARG A 2 4.38 -36.13 -60.77
N LYS A 3 5.13 -37.13 -60.28
CA LYS A 3 5.18 -37.47 -58.84
C LYS A 3 5.93 -36.43 -57.99
N LEU A 4 6.97 -35.81 -58.56
CA LEU A 4 7.74 -34.74 -57.90
C LEU A 4 6.91 -33.46 -57.78
N PHE A 5 6.10 -33.17 -58.81
CA PHE A 5 5.19 -32.02 -58.83
C PHE A 5 4.03 -32.18 -57.83
N VAL A 6 3.45 -33.37 -57.71
CA VAL A 6 2.41 -33.67 -56.70
C VAL A 6 3.00 -33.61 -55.29
N PHE A 7 4.23 -34.07 -55.07
CA PHE A 7 4.91 -33.96 -53.78
C PHE A 7 5.23 -32.50 -53.44
N LEU A 8 5.72 -31.71 -54.40
CA LEU A 8 5.99 -30.29 -54.21
C LEU A 8 4.70 -29.50 -53.91
N ILE A 9 3.59 -29.83 -54.59
CA ILE A 9 2.26 -29.27 -54.35
C ILE A 9 1.73 -29.70 -52.98
N ALA A 10 1.91 -30.96 -52.56
CA ALA A 10 1.52 -31.43 -51.24
C ALA A 10 2.33 -30.77 -50.10
N VAL A 11 3.62 -30.52 -50.33
CA VAL A 11 4.49 -29.76 -49.42
C VAL A 11 4.15 -28.27 -49.40
N LEU A 12 3.80 -27.68 -50.55
CA LEU A 12 3.31 -26.29 -50.62
C LEU A 12 1.91 -26.13 -49.98
N LEU A 13 1.03 -27.13 -50.13
CA LEU A 13 -0.28 -27.20 -49.46
C LEU A 13 -0.13 -27.41 -47.95
N SER A 14 0.84 -28.20 -47.49
CA SER A 14 1.09 -28.38 -46.05
C SER A 14 1.70 -27.13 -45.39
N VAL A 15 2.55 -26.38 -46.12
CA VAL A 15 3.07 -25.08 -45.66
C VAL A 15 2.00 -23.97 -45.71
N ALA A 16 1.04 -24.05 -46.64
CA ALA A 16 -0.11 -23.15 -46.67
C ALA A 16 -1.14 -23.44 -45.56
N ALA A 17 -1.21 -24.70 -45.07
CA ALA A 17 -2.15 -25.16 -44.04
C ALA A 17 -1.76 -24.81 -42.59
N LEU A 18 -0.65 -24.10 -42.37
CA LEU A 18 -0.16 -23.70 -41.03
C LEU A 18 -0.20 -22.18 -40.80
N ALA A 19 -0.82 -21.41 -41.70
CA ALA A 19 -0.98 -19.98 -41.48
C ALA A 19 -2.09 -19.77 -40.44
N LEU A 20 -1.69 -19.57 -39.19
CA LEU A 20 -2.61 -19.33 -38.09
C LEU A 20 -3.49 -18.13 -38.38
N ASP A 21 -4.77 -18.25 -38.05
CA ASP A 21 -5.67 -17.11 -38.07
C ASP A 21 -5.44 -16.18 -36.87
N LEU A 22 -6.08 -15.01 -36.89
CA LEU A 22 -5.89 -14.00 -35.87
C LEU A 22 -6.35 -14.47 -34.47
N ASN A 23 -7.36 -15.35 -34.40
CA ASN A 23 -7.88 -15.90 -33.16
C ASN A 23 -6.93 -16.96 -32.59
N GLU A 24 -6.38 -17.84 -33.43
CA GLU A 24 -5.36 -18.82 -33.03
C GLU A 24 -4.10 -18.13 -32.50
N ILE A 25 -3.64 -17.07 -33.17
CA ILE A 25 -2.54 -16.21 -32.70
C ILE A 25 -2.87 -15.60 -31.33
N PHE A 26 -4.09 -15.08 -31.17
CA PHE A 26 -4.53 -14.55 -29.89
C PHE A 26 -4.57 -15.63 -28.78
N MET A 27 -4.98 -16.85 -29.11
CA MET A 27 -5.02 -17.97 -28.17
C MET A 27 -3.60 -18.39 -27.73
N LEU A 28 -2.61 -18.37 -28.64
CA LEU A 28 -1.20 -18.56 -28.28
C LEU A 28 -0.71 -17.51 -27.27
N SER A 29 -1.20 -16.27 -27.36
CA SER A 29 -0.83 -15.22 -26.40
C SER A 29 -1.38 -15.44 -24.98
N LYS A 30 -2.26 -16.43 -24.78
CA LYS A 30 -2.82 -16.72 -23.45
C LYS A 30 -1.90 -17.51 -22.54
N LEU A 31 -0.82 -18.08 -23.06
CA LEU A 31 0.16 -18.81 -22.28
C LEU A 31 1.50 -18.05 -22.26
N PRO A 32 2.14 -17.87 -21.10
CA PRO A 32 3.44 -17.19 -21.01
C PRO A 32 4.54 -17.81 -21.88
N THR A 33 4.51 -19.13 -22.06
CA THR A 33 5.52 -19.88 -22.81
C THR A 33 5.44 -19.63 -24.31
N THR A 34 4.25 -19.38 -24.85
CA THR A 34 4.00 -19.16 -26.28
C THR A 34 3.75 -17.69 -26.62
N LEU A 35 3.95 -16.76 -25.67
CA LEU A 35 3.69 -15.35 -25.91
C LEU A 35 4.59 -14.74 -26.98
N GLU A 36 5.91 -14.98 -26.95
CA GLU A 36 6.81 -14.46 -27.99
C GLU A 36 6.49 -15.08 -29.35
N GLU A 37 6.14 -16.37 -29.39
CA GLU A 37 5.67 -17.02 -30.62
C GLU A 37 4.41 -16.33 -31.16
N SER A 38 3.46 -15.97 -30.30
CA SER A 38 2.27 -15.23 -30.73
C SER A 38 2.59 -13.86 -31.32
N VAL A 39 3.65 -13.19 -30.84
CA VAL A 39 4.12 -11.91 -31.39
C VAL A 39 4.69 -12.12 -32.79
N ASP A 40 5.56 -13.12 -32.96
CA ASP A 40 6.16 -13.46 -34.25
C ASP A 40 5.10 -13.86 -35.28
N GLN A 41 4.14 -14.69 -34.89
CA GLN A 41 3.03 -15.11 -35.75
C GLN A 41 2.10 -13.94 -36.10
N PHE A 42 1.84 -13.02 -35.15
CA PHE A 42 1.08 -11.80 -35.42
C PHE A 42 1.77 -10.92 -36.46
N ILE A 43 3.09 -10.70 -36.35
CA ILE A 43 3.87 -9.94 -37.33
C ILE A 43 3.81 -10.62 -38.70
N ALA A 44 4.00 -11.95 -38.76
CA ALA A 44 3.91 -12.72 -39.99
C ALA A 44 2.52 -12.61 -40.65
N TYR A 45 1.46 -12.69 -39.87
CA TYR A 45 0.07 -12.52 -40.33
C TYR A 45 -0.16 -11.15 -40.96
N VAL A 46 0.30 -10.08 -40.31
CA VAL A 46 0.17 -8.69 -40.81
C VAL A 46 0.92 -8.51 -42.13
N LEU A 47 2.15 -9.02 -42.23
CA LEU A 47 2.98 -8.93 -43.43
C LEU A 47 2.39 -9.70 -44.62
N LYS A 48 1.83 -10.89 -44.36
CA LYS A 48 1.27 -11.79 -45.37
C LYS A 48 -0.08 -11.30 -45.89
N ASN A 49 -1.00 -10.98 -45.00
CA ASN A 49 -2.42 -10.75 -45.36
C ASN A 49 -2.76 -9.27 -45.60
N ARG A 50 -1.95 -8.34 -45.07
CA ARG A 50 -2.19 -6.88 -45.12
C ARG A 50 -3.63 -6.48 -44.74
N PRO A 51 -4.15 -6.96 -43.61
CA PRO A 51 -5.51 -6.65 -43.16
C PRO A 51 -5.66 -5.15 -42.84
N ALA A 52 -6.89 -4.65 -42.79
CA ALA A 52 -7.12 -3.27 -42.36
C ALA A 52 -6.75 -3.13 -40.88
N TYR A 53 -6.27 -1.94 -40.49
CA TYR A 53 -5.82 -1.68 -39.12
C TYR A 53 -6.89 -2.01 -38.07
N ARG A 54 -8.16 -1.66 -38.35
CA ARG A 54 -9.28 -1.91 -37.43
C ARG A 54 -9.44 -3.40 -37.09
N ASP A 55 -9.08 -4.29 -38.02
CA ASP A 55 -9.29 -5.73 -37.89
C ASP A 55 -8.26 -6.37 -36.96
N ILE A 56 -7.05 -5.82 -36.88
CA ILE A 56 -5.93 -6.37 -36.09
C ILE A 56 -5.63 -5.58 -34.82
N ALA A 57 -6.09 -4.33 -34.72
CA ALA A 57 -5.66 -3.42 -33.66
C ALA A 57 -6.00 -3.92 -32.26
N ALA A 58 -7.18 -4.53 -32.08
CA ALA A 58 -7.59 -5.05 -30.77
C ALA A 58 -6.66 -6.18 -30.30
N VAL A 59 -6.42 -7.18 -31.16
CA VAL A 59 -5.57 -8.33 -30.86
C VAL A 59 -4.12 -7.89 -30.68
N GLY A 60 -3.60 -7.06 -31.58
CA GLY A 60 -2.25 -6.53 -31.48
C GLY A 60 -2.01 -5.80 -30.16
N ARG A 61 -2.90 -4.87 -29.77
CA ARG A 61 -2.77 -4.13 -28.50
C ARG A 61 -2.66 -5.06 -27.30
N VAL A 62 -3.48 -6.11 -27.23
CA VAL A 62 -3.44 -7.05 -26.11
C VAL A 62 -2.16 -7.88 -26.11
N ILE A 63 -1.73 -8.40 -27.25
CA ILE A 63 -0.50 -9.20 -27.36
C ILE A 63 0.72 -8.38 -26.92
N TYR A 64 0.86 -7.16 -27.42
CA TYR A 64 1.98 -6.29 -27.07
C TYR A 64 1.89 -5.80 -25.61
N ALA A 65 0.69 -5.48 -25.09
CA ALA A 65 0.54 -5.14 -23.69
C ALA A 65 1.02 -6.26 -22.75
N LYS A 66 0.71 -7.53 -23.07
CA LYS A 66 1.24 -8.69 -22.33
C LYS A 66 2.77 -8.75 -22.42
N ARG A 67 3.32 -8.59 -23.62
CA ARG A 67 4.77 -8.66 -23.84
C ARG A 67 5.53 -7.64 -22.99
N GLU A 68 5.07 -6.39 -22.97
CA GLU A 68 5.67 -5.31 -22.16
C GLU A 68 5.64 -5.64 -20.67
N LEU A 69 4.51 -6.14 -20.17
CA LEU A 69 4.34 -6.48 -18.76
C LEU A 69 5.16 -7.70 -18.29
N ARG A 70 5.71 -8.50 -19.22
CA ARG A 70 6.44 -9.73 -18.89
C ARG A 70 7.65 -9.50 -17.99
N ASN A 71 8.38 -8.42 -18.22
CA ASN A 71 9.60 -8.14 -17.47
C ASN A 71 9.33 -7.34 -16.17
N GLU A 72 8.10 -6.86 -15.98
CA GLU A 72 7.70 -6.05 -14.82
C GLU A 72 6.91 -6.88 -13.78
N LEU A 73 6.21 -7.92 -14.23
CA LEU A 73 5.39 -8.77 -13.38
C LEU A 73 6.13 -10.02 -12.92
N ARG A 74 5.83 -10.47 -11.70
CA ARG A 74 6.19 -11.82 -11.25
C ARG A 74 5.44 -12.87 -12.05
N GLU A 75 6.03 -14.06 -12.16
CA GLU A 75 5.53 -15.16 -12.96
C GLU A 75 4.07 -15.53 -12.64
N GLU A 76 3.68 -15.55 -11.37
CA GLU A 76 2.31 -15.89 -10.95
C GLU A 76 1.28 -14.85 -11.43
N LEU A 77 1.57 -13.56 -11.22
CA LEU A 77 0.74 -12.46 -11.73
C LEU A 77 0.72 -12.46 -13.26
N PHE A 78 1.89 -12.65 -13.87
CA PHE A 78 2.03 -12.63 -15.33
C PHE A 78 1.23 -13.75 -16.01
N ARG A 79 1.14 -14.92 -15.39
CA ARG A 79 0.27 -16.02 -15.86
C ARG A 79 -1.19 -15.61 -15.93
N THR A 80 -1.71 -14.96 -14.90
CA THR A 80 -3.12 -14.49 -14.88
C THR A 80 -3.37 -13.40 -15.92
N VAL A 81 -2.39 -12.50 -16.13
CA VAL A 81 -2.42 -11.46 -17.17
C VAL A 81 -2.40 -12.07 -18.57
N CYS A 82 -1.55 -13.06 -18.82
CA CYS A 82 -1.54 -13.80 -20.08
C CYS A 82 -2.90 -14.47 -20.33
N ALA A 83 -3.40 -15.20 -19.34
CA ALA A 83 -4.68 -15.91 -19.40
C ALA A 83 -5.89 -14.96 -19.59
N GLN A 84 -5.73 -13.68 -19.27
CA GLN A 84 -6.81 -12.68 -19.19
C GLN A 84 -7.88 -13.09 -18.15
N ASP A 85 -7.44 -13.76 -17.08
CA ASP A 85 -8.30 -14.13 -15.96
C ASP A 85 -8.23 -13.04 -14.90
N PHE A 86 -9.26 -12.18 -14.90
CA PHE A 86 -9.31 -11.00 -14.02
C PHE A 86 -9.50 -11.38 -12.56
N ASP A 87 -10.34 -12.38 -12.26
CA ASP A 87 -10.55 -12.82 -10.88
C ASP A 87 -9.29 -13.48 -10.31
N ALA A 88 -8.63 -14.33 -11.10
CA ALA A 88 -7.35 -14.91 -10.70
C ALA A 88 -6.28 -13.82 -10.50
N PHE A 89 -6.26 -12.81 -11.35
CA PHE A 89 -5.35 -11.67 -11.20
C PHE A 89 -5.57 -10.91 -9.89
N LEU A 90 -6.82 -10.63 -9.51
CA LEU A 90 -7.14 -9.98 -8.23
C LEU A 90 -6.73 -10.83 -7.02
N ILE A 91 -6.90 -12.16 -7.11
CA ILE A 91 -6.49 -13.11 -6.07
C ILE A 91 -4.96 -13.11 -5.94
N GLU A 92 -4.23 -13.18 -7.05
CA GLU A 92 -2.77 -13.14 -7.03
C GLU A 92 -2.21 -11.80 -6.56
N LEU A 93 -2.88 -10.67 -6.89
CA LEU A 93 -2.54 -9.37 -6.32
C LEU A 93 -2.70 -9.37 -4.79
N SER A 94 -3.80 -9.95 -4.29
CA SER A 94 -4.02 -10.10 -2.84
C SER A 94 -2.91 -10.93 -2.18
N ARG A 95 -2.48 -12.03 -2.81
CA ARG A 95 -1.38 -12.89 -2.31
C ARG A 95 -0.04 -12.17 -2.34
N PHE A 96 0.19 -11.34 -3.35
CA PHE A 96 1.41 -10.54 -3.47
C PHE A 96 1.50 -9.49 -2.34
N GLY A 97 0.38 -8.84 -2.02
CA GLY A 97 0.22 -8.01 -0.81
C GLY A 97 1.11 -6.77 -0.74
N ARG A 98 1.80 -6.39 -1.82
CA ARG A 98 2.71 -5.25 -1.89
C ARG A 98 2.37 -4.35 -3.07
N LYS A 99 2.77 -3.09 -2.99
CA LYS A 99 2.64 -2.15 -4.09
C LYS A 99 3.44 -2.59 -5.31
N LEU A 100 2.78 -2.59 -6.45
CA LEU A 100 3.30 -2.89 -7.77
C LEU A 100 3.46 -1.58 -8.55
N LYS A 101 4.71 -1.31 -8.96
CA LYS A 101 5.05 -0.16 -9.80
C LYS A 101 5.29 -0.66 -11.21
N LEU A 102 4.45 -0.22 -12.13
CA LEU A 102 4.56 -0.52 -13.55
C LEU A 102 5.00 0.74 -14.31
N SER A 103 5.72 0.55 -15.41
CA SER A 103 6.10 1.67 -16.29
C SER A 103 4.86 2.29 -16.94
N ASP A 104 3.90 1.46 -17.35
CA ASP A 104 2.59 1.90 -17.83
C ASP A 104 1.46 1.01 -17.26
N PRO A 105 0.81 1.42 -16.16
CA PRO A 105 -0.29 0.65 -15.57
C PRO A 105 -1.53 0.59 -16.46
N LYS A 106 -1.67 1.48 -17.47
CA LYS A 106 -2.83 1.47 -18.37
C LYS A 106 -2.85 0.24 -19.28
N LEU A 107 -1.70 -0.41 -19.47
CA LEU A 107 -1.62 -1.70 -20.17
C LEU A 107 -2.52 -2.76 -19.53
N LEU A 108 -2.66 -2.76 -18.19
CA LEU A 108 -3.59 -3.67 -17.52
C LEU A 108 -5.05 -3.40 -17.88
N LYS A 109 -5.44 -2.14 -18.15
CA LYS A 109 -6.81 -1.82 -18.63
C LYS A 109 -7.04 -2.23 -20.08
N ILE A 110 -5.99 -2.35 -20.89
CA ILE A 110 -6.08 -2.91 -22.25
C ILE A 110 -6.36 -4.41 -22.17
N ILE A 111 -5.72 -5.11 -21.23
CA ILE A 111 -5.87 -6.55 -21.02
C ILE A 111 -7.17 -6.89 -20.28
N PHE A 112 -7.53 -6.06 -19.29
CA PHE A 112 -8.74 -6.17 -18.48
C PHE A 112 -9.64 -4.94 -18.71
N PRO A 113 -10.34 -4.85 -19.85
CA PRO A 113 -11.20 -3.71 -20.16
C PRO A 113 -12.39 -3.55 -19.19
N GLN A 114 -12.74 -4.61 -18.46
CA GLN A 114 -13.84 -4.61 -17.49
C GLN A 114 -13.53 -3.92 -16.15
N VAL A 115 -12.27 -3.50 -15.89
CA VAL A 115 -11.85 -2.94 -14.59
C VAL A 115 -12.75 -1.81 -14.12
N ASP A 116 -13.00 -0.82 -14.98
CA ASP A 116 -13.73 0.39 -14.60
C ASP A 116 -15.23 0.11 -14.36
N GLU A 117 -15.85 -0.76 -15.17
CA GLU A 117 -17.25 -1.14 -14.97
C GLU A 117 -17.42 -2.03 -13.72
N ALA A 118 -16.50 -2.97 -13.46
CA ALA A 118 -16.53 -3.81 -12.26
C ALA A 118 -16.41 -2.98 -10.96
N ILE A 119 -15.55 -1.95 -10.97
CA ILE A 119 -15.46 -0.99 -9.85
C ILE A 119 -16.78 -0.25 -9.67
N LYS A 120 -17.36 0.26 -10.76
CA LYS A 120 -18.62 1.01 -10.74
C LYS A 120 -19.78 0.15 -10.22
N GLU A 121 -19.94 -1.07 -10.73
CA GLU A 121 -20.98 -2.00 -10.27
C GLU A 121 -20.83 -2.32 -8.78
N CYS A 122 -19.60 -2.62 -8.33
CA CYS A 122 -19.33 -2.90 -6.91
C CYS A 122 -19.60 -1.68 -6.02
N LEU A 123 -19.28 -0.46 -6.44
CA LEU A 123 -19.51 0.73 -5.61
C LEU A 123 -20.96 1.19 -5.58
N LEU A 124 -21.74 0.91 -6.64
CA LEU A 124 -23.18 1.16 -6.67
C LEU A 124 -23.97 0.12 -5.85
N SER A 125 -23.52 -1.13 -5.84
CA SER A 125 -24.12 -2.23 -5.05
C SER A 125 -23.06 -2.97 -4.21
N PRO A 126 -22.52 -2.33 -3.15
CA PRO A 126 -21.40 -2.91 -2.41
C PRO A 126 -21.77 -4.18 -1.68
N ASN A 127 -20.85 -5.13 -1.70
CA ASN A 127 -20.87 -6.32 -0.87
C ASN A 127 -19.45 -6.72 -0.48
N ALA A 128 -19.33 -7.60 0.52
CA ALA A 128 -18.05 -7.97 1.08
C ALA A 128 -17.15 -8.68 0.05
N GLU A 129 -17.72 -9.50 -0.83
CA GLU A 129 -16.96 -10.24 -1.84
C GLU A 129 -16.31 -9.29 -2.86
N CYS A 130 -17.11 -8.40 -3.46
CA CYS A 130 -16.62 -7.50 -4.50
C CYS A 130 -15.57 -6.53 -3.96
N LEU A 131 -15.79 -5.96 -2.76
CA LEU A 131 -14.83 -5.06 -2.13
C LEU A 131 -13.53 -5.78 -1.72
N THR A 132 -13.62 -7.02 -1.25
CA THR A 132 -12.43 -7.82 -0.89
C THR A 132 -11.54 -8.06 -2.10
N LYS A 133 -12.13 -8.35 -3.26
CA LYS A 133 -11.39 -8.59 -4.51
C LYS A 133 -10.87 -7.28 -5.11
N LEU A 134 -11.76 -6.31 -5.36
CA LEU A 134 -11.45 -5.11 -6.14
C LEU A 134 -10.56 -4.11 -5.42
N LYS A 135 -10.57 -4.06 -4.07
CA LYS A 135 -9.67 -3.17 -3.33
C LYS A 135 -8.20 -3.41 -3.67
N ASN A 136 -7.82 -4.64 -4.05
CA ASN A 136 -6.46 -5.01 -4.39
C ASN A 136 -5.94 -4.31 -5.65
N LEU A 137 -6.81 -3.74 -6.48
CA LEU A 137 -6.39 -2.87 -7.59
C LEU A 137 -5.61 -1.64 -7.10
N ALA A 138 -5.82 -1.21 -5.85
CA ALA A 138 -5.05 -0.14 -5.23
C ALA A 138 -3.57 -0.50 -4.99
N LEU A 139 -3.21 -1.78 -5.08
CA LEU A 139 -1.82 -2.22 -5.03
C LEU A 139 -1.06 -1.86 -6.31
N VAL A 140 -1.74 -1.59 -7.44
CA VAL A 140 -1.10 -1.17 -8.67
C VAL A 140 -1.04 0.36 -8.72
N ASP A 141 0.15 0.91 -8.51
CA ASP A 141 0.35 2.37 -8.49
C ASP A 141 -0.06 2.98 -9.85
N GLY A 142 -0.93 4.00 -9.81
CA GLY A 142 -1.38 4.73 -10.99
C GLY A 142 -2.44 4.03 -11.86
N LEU A 143 -2.93 2.84 -11.47
CA LEU A 143 -4.01 2.16 -12.19
C LEU A 143 -5.38 2.81 -11.96
N LEU A 144 -5.63 3.20 -10.72
CA LEU A 144 -6.86 3.86 -10.30
C LEU A 144 -6.73 5.36 -10.46
N SER A 145 -7.82 5.99 -10.87
CA SER A 145 -7.95 7.44 -11.02
C SER A 145 -9.27 7.90 -10.45
N GLN A 146 -9.34 9.15 -10.01
CA GLN A 146 -10.60 9.72 -9.53
C GLN A 146 -11.68 9.62 -10.62
N THR A 147 -12.83 9.06 -10.24
CA THR A 147 -13.95 8.83 -11.15
C THR A 147 -15.04 9.86 -10.86
N PRO A 148 -15.21 10.92 -11.69
CA PRO A 148 -16.15 12.01 -11.40
C PRO A 148 -17.64 11.63 -11.54
N LYS A 149 -17.98 10.34 -11.69
CA LYS A 149 -19.33 9.85 -12.01
C LYS A 149 -19.84 8.72 -11.12
N ILE A 150 -19.16 8.40 -10.03
CA ILE A 150 -19.59 7.37 -9.09
C ILE A 150 -20.11 8.06 -7.83
N ASP A 151 -21.36 7.78 -7.47
CA ASP A 151 -21.95 8.26 -6.23
C ASP A 151 -21.26 7.57 -5.03
N ILE A 152 -20.82 8.38 -4.07
CA ILE A 152 -20.18 7.88 -2.84
C ILE A 152 -21.19 7.29 -1.86
N TYR A 153 -22.45 7.71 -1.89
CA TYR A 153 -23.44 7.38 -0.85
C TYR A 153 -23.66 5.87 -0.65
N PRO A 154 -23.82 5.03 -1.70
CA PRO A 154 -24.01 3.60 -1.50
C PRO A 154 -22.82 2.94 -0.80
N SER A 155 -21.60 3.32 -1.19
CA SER A 155 -20.37 2.80 -0.58
C SER A 155 -20.22 3.20 0.89
N ILE A 156 -20.55 4.45 1.26
CA ILE A 156 -20.52 4.92 2.65
C ILE A 156 -21.60 4.21 3.47
N SER A 157 -22.84 4.18 2.98
CA SER A 157 -23.98 3.56 3.68
C SER A 157 -23.73 2.08 3.97
N TRP A 158 -23.21 1.33 2.99
CA TRP A 158 -22.84 -0.06 3.19
C TRP A 158 -21.68 -0.21 4.18
N SER A 159 -20.67 0.66 4.09
CA SER A 159 -19.50 0.63 4.97
C SER A 159 -19.88 0.89 6.42
N LEU A 160 -20.71 1.91 6.70
CA LEU A 160 -21.21 2.22 8.05
C LEU A 160 -21.89 1.00 8.68
N LYS A 161 -22.78 0.34 7.94
CA LYS A 161 -23.52 -0.85 8.41
C LYS A 161 -22.63 -2.06 8.71
N ASN A 162 -21.45 -2.13 8.12
CA ASN A 162 -20.60 -3.32 8.16
C ASN A 162 -19.24 -3.10 8.84
N ALA A 163 -18.83 -1.85 9.10
CA ALA A 163 -17.53 -1.50 9.65
C ALA A 163 -17.21 -2.26 10.95
N LEU A 164 -18.20 -2.38 11.85
CA LEU A 164 -18.04 -3.11 13.12
C LEU A 164 -18.29 -4.62 13.02
N ARG A 165 -18.88 -5.09 11.91
CA ARG A 165 -19.16 -6.52 11.67
C ARG A 165 -17.97 -7.22 11.00
N ILE A 166 -17.31 -6.54 10.07
CA ILE A 166 -16.18 -7.05 9.28
C ILE A 166 -15.02 -6.03 9.24
N PRO A 167 -14.47 -5.62 10.40
CA PRO A 167 -13.48 -4.54 10.47
C PRO A 167 -12.19 -4.82 9.70
N LEU A 168 -11.83 -6.10 9.50
CA LEU A 168 -10.63 -6.52 8.76
C LEU A 168 -10.71 -6.20 7.25
N LEU A 169 -11.90 -6.00 6.69
CA LEU A 169 -12.04 -5.59 5.30
C LEU A 169 -11.47 -4.17 5.08
N PHE A 170 -11.61 -3.32 6.08
CA PHE A 170 -11.30 -1.89 6.08
C PHE A 170 -9.84 -1.62 6.47
N ASP A 171 -8.92 -2.26 5.76
CA ASP A 171 -7.49 -2.14 5.96
C ASP A 171 -6.87 -0.99 5.14
N GLU A 172 -5.54 -0.90 5.15
CA GLU A 172 -4.79 0.12 4.40
C GLU A 172 -5.01 0.00 2.88
N VAL A 173 -5.24 -1.21 2.36
CA VAL A 173 -5.51 -1.44 0.93
C VAL A 173 -6.88 -0.90 0.55
N PHE A 174 -7.90 -1.15 1.39
CA PHE A 174 -9.22 -0.53 1.22
C PHE A 174 -9.13 1.00 1.30
N SER A 175 -8.37 1.53 2.25
CA SER A 175 -8.15 2.97 2.39
C SER A 175 -7.50 3.58 1.15
N ALA A 176 -6.49 2.91 0.58
CA ALA A 176 -5.85 3.33 -0.66
C ALA A 176 -6.82 3.27 -1.85
N PHE A 177 -7.64 2.22 -1.93
CA PHE A 177 -8.66 2.05 -2.96
C PHE A 177 -9.68 3.19 -2.95
N ILE A 178 -10.28 3.48 -1.79
CA ILE A 178 -11.22 4.59 -1.61
C ILE A 178 -10.55 5.93 -1.88
N SER A 179 -9.34 6.16 -1.35
CA SER A 179 -8.59 7.40 -1.58
C SER A 179 -8.31 7.65 -3.06
N ALA A 180 -7.99 6.61 -3.83
CA ALA A 180 -7.70 6.74 -5.25
C ALA A 180 -8.95 7.11 -6.07
N LEU A 181 -10.12 6.63 -5.66
CA LEU A 181 -11.38 6.83 -6.40
C LEU A 181 -12.12 8.11 -6.00
N PHE A 182 -12.16 8.42 -4.70
CA PHE A 182 -12.97 9.48 -4.13
C PHE A 182 -12.17 10.58 -3.42
N GLY A 183 -10.89 10.35 -3.13
CA GLY A 183 -10.08 11.26 -2.32
C GLY A 183 -10.49 11.25 -0.84
N ASP A 184 -10.20 12.35 -0.15
CA ASP A 184 -10.40 12.44 1.31
C ASP A 184 -11.86 12.69 1.73
N THR A 185 -12.69 13.19 0.81
CA THR A 185 -14.11 13.52 1.06
C THR A 185 -14.94 12.33 1.53
N TRP A 186 -14.61 11.12 1.03
CA TRP A 186 -15.27 9.89 1.46
C TRP A 186 -15.04 9.62 2.94
N PHE A 187 -13.81 9.79 3.44
CA PHE A 187 -13.47 9.54 4.84
C PHE A 187 -14.10 10.58 5.75
N GLU A 188 -14.07 11.86 5.36
CA GLU A 188 -14.72 12.93 6.11
C GLU A 188 -16.21 12.65 6.30
N ARG A 189 -16.89 12.23 5.21
CA ARG A 189 -18.31 11.89 5.27
C ARG A 189 -18.57 10.63 6.08
N PHE A 190 -17.78 9.57 5.89
CA PHE A 190 -17.90 8.33 6.65
C PHE A 190 -17.80 8.61 8.16
N TRP A 191 -16.77 9.34 8.61
CA TRP A 191 -16.60 9.62 10.03
C TRP A 191 -17.67 10.56 10.57
N SER A 192 -18.10 11.57 9.80
CA SER A 192 -19.22 12.44 10.18
C SER A 192 -20.52 11.66 10.38
N ASP A 193 -20.82 10.69 9.51
CA ASP A 193 -22.03 9.87 9.64
C ASP A 193 -21.88 8.82 10.75
N PHE A 194 -20.65 8.28 10.96
CA PHE A 194 -20.34 7.34 12.04
C PHE A 194 -20.50 8.00 13.43
N GLU A 195 -20.21 9.29 13.55
CA GLU A 195 -20.40 10.04 14.81
C GLU A 195 -21.84 10.04 15.30
N ALA A 196 -22.81 10.02 14.39
CA ALA A 196 -24.23 9.96 14.74
C ALA A 196 -24.63 8.63 15.41
N GLU A 197 -23.79 7.60 15.34
CA GLU A 197 -24.06 6.28 15.92
C GLU A 197 -23.43 6.09 17.32
N ILE A 198 -22.73 7.10 17.86
CA ILE A 198 -21.93 6.98 19.10
C ILE A 198 -22.70 6.40 20.29
N GLU A 199 -23.95 6.83 20.48
CA GLU A 199 -24.78 6.42 21.63
C GLU A 199 -25.12 4.92 21.61
N ARG A 200 -25.13 4.32 20.41
CA ARG A 200 -25.45 2.90 20.20
C ARG A 200 -24.24 2.00 20.36
N LEU A 201 -23.03 2.55 20.43
CA LEU A 201 -21.80 1.77 20.54
C LEU A 201 -21.66 1.14 21.92
N ASP A 202 -21.23 -0.12 21.93
CA ASP A 202 -20.87 -0.82 23.16
C ASP A 202 -19.34 -0.89 23.33
N GLU A 203 -18.88 -1.05 24.57
CA GLU A 203 -17.44 -1.09 24.88
C GLU A 203 -16.68 -2.20 24.14
N ALA A 204 -17.39 -3.26 23.72
CA ALA A 204 -16.84 -4.34 22.92
C ALA A 204 -16.46 -3.91 21.49
N ASP A 205 -17.02 -2.82 20.98
CA ASP A 205 -16.73 -2.29 19.64
C ASP A 205 -15.54 -1.34 19.62
N TYR A 206 -15.13 -0.80 20.76
CA TYR A 206 -14.08 0.22 20.86
C TYR A 206 -12.75 -0.20 20.22
N PRO A 207 -12.26 -1.45 20.39
CA PRO A 207 -11.05 -1.89 19.69
C PRO A 207 -11.22 -1.94 18.16
N LYS A 208 -12.42 -2.25 17.66
CA LYS A 208 -12.71 -2.27 16.23
C LYS A 208 -12.71 -0.84 15.68
N ILE A 209 -13.23 0.12 16.43
CA ILE A 209 -13.22 1.53 16.06
C ILE A 209 -11.78 2.06 15.99
N GLU A 210 -10.92 1.71 16.95
CA GLU A 210 -9.51 2.11 16.91
C GLU A 210 -8.80 1.50 15.66
N LEU A 211 -9.09 0.25 15.34
CA LEU A 211 -8.59 -0.40 14.12
C LEU A 211 -9.06 0.33 12.85
N LEU A 212 -10.35 0.66 12.77
CA LEU A 212 -10.91 1.44 11.67
C LEU A 212 -10.29 2.82 11.58
N ALA A 213 -10.11 3.51 12.71
CA ALA A 213 -9.52 4.85 12.77
C ALA A 213 -8.07 4.84 12.26
N LYS A 214 -7.31 3.80 12.59
CA LYS A 214 -5.94 3.62 12.10
C LYS A 214 -5.88 3.54 10.57
N HIS A 215 -6.79 2.78 9.95
CA HIS A 215 -6.74 2.51 8.51
C HIS A 215 -7.51 3.53 7.66
N LEU A 216 -8.65 4.01 8.15
CA LEU A 216 -9.56 4.91 7.44
C LEU A 216 -9.37 6.38 7.81
N LYS A 217 -8.16 6.77 8.19
CA LYS A 217 -7.81 8.18 8.53
C LYS A 217 -8.75 8.79 9.58
N GLY A 218 -9.06 8.02 10.62
CA GLY A 218 -10.02 8.39 11.66
C GLY A 218 -9.73 9.71 12.34
N LYS A 219 -10.73 10.59 12.32
CA LYS A 219 -10.75 11.91 12.97
C LYS A 219 -12.12 12.14 13.60
N GLY A 220 -12.22 13.19 14.41
CA GLY A 220 -13.46 13.59 15.06
C GLY A 220 -13.54 13.20 16.52
N MET A 221 -14.65 13.57 17.15
CA MET A 221 -14.90 13.42 18.57
C MET A 221 -14.97 11.95 18.97
N VAL A 222 -15.65 11.11 18.19
CA VAL A 222 -15.75 9.66 18.49
C VAL A 222 -14.37 9.02 18.56
N VAL A 223 -13.54 9.25 17.55
CA VAL A 223 -12.19 8.66 17.50
C VAL A 223 -11.35 9.13 18.69
N GLN A 224 -11.47 10.40 19.07
CA GLN A 224 -10.75 10.93 20.24
C GLN A 224 -11.22 10.25 21.54
N LEU A 225 -12.53 10.18 21.79
CA LEU A 225 -13.10 9.58 22.99
C LEU A 225 -12.71 8.09 23.13
N ILE A 226 -12.77 7.35 22.03
CA ILE A 226 -12.37 5.94 22.00
C ILE A 226 -10.87 5.79 22.24
N ARG A 227 -10.03 6.67 21.67
CA ARG A 227 -8.59 6.64 21.90
C ARG A 227 -8.22 6.91 23.35
N GLU A 228 -8.88 7.87 24.01
CA GLU A 228 -8.71 8.15 25.44
C GLU A 228 -9.09 6.93 26.31
N TYR A 229 -10.21 6.26 25.98
CA TYR A 229 -10.59 5.00 26.62
C TYR A 229 -9.53 3.92 26.43
N MET A 230 -9.08 3.70 25.19
CA MET A 230 -8.13 2.63 24.86
C MET A 230 -6.76 2.86 25.51
N ALA A 231 -6.32 4.12 25.59
CA ALA A 231 -5.10 4.49 26.33
C ALA A 231 -5.24 4.19 27.82
N THR A 232 -6.37 4.55 28.43
CA THR A 232 -6.63 4.26 29.85
C THR A 232 -6.69 2.73 30.08
N LYS A 233 -7.38 1.99 29.23
CA LYS A 233 -7.43 0.51 29.29
C LYS A 233 -6.04 -0.12 29.21
N LEU A 234 -5.17 0.38 28.31
CA LEU A 234 -3.80 -0.10 28.19
C LEU A 234 -3.03 0.13 29.50
N THR A 235 -3.10 1.33 30.07
CA THR A 235 -2.42 1.64 31.34
C THR A 235 -2.84 0.71 32.48
N VAL A 236 -4.15 0.42 32.60
CA VAL A 236 -4.67 -0.51 33.61
C VAL A 236 -4.19 -1.95 33.37
N THR A 237 -4.14 -2.37 32.09
CA THR A 237 -3.69 -3.72 31.72
C THR A 237 -2.20 -3.90 32.02
N GLU A 238 -1.36 -2.92 31.68
CA GLU A 238 0.06 -2.91 32.00
C GLU A 238 0.31 -2.90 33.51
N ALA A 239 -0.44 -2.08 34.26
CA ALA A 239 -0.40 -2.07 35.72
C ALA A 239 -0.79 -3.44 36.30
N THR A 240 -1.83 -4.07 35.78
CA THR A 240 -2.26 -5.42 36.19
C THR A 240 -1.15 -6.44 35.96
N GLY A 241 -0.50 -6.41 34.79
CA GLY A 241 0.65 -7.28 34.48
C GLY A 241 1.82 -7.07 35.44
N LYS A 242 2.17 -5.81 35.75
CA LYS A 242 3.19 -5.46 36.74
C LYS A 242 2.86 -6.00 38.13
N VAL A 243 1.60 -5.94 38.56
CA VAL A 243 1.21 -6.48 39.88
C VAL A 243 1.24 -8.00 39.92
N MET A 244 0.87 -8.67 38.82
CA MET A 244 0.89 -10.13 38.74
C MET A 244 2.31 -10.70 38.69
N LEU A 245 3.17 -10.15 37.83
CA LEU A 245 4.47 -10.75 37.48
C LEU A 245 5.69 -9.92 37.89
N GLY A 246 5.48 -8.66 38.27
CA GLY A 246 6.56 -7.72 38.58
C GLY A 246 7.13 -7.87 39.98
N THR A 247 8.10 -7.00 40.25
CA THR A 247 8.80 -6.87 41.53
C THR A 247 7.98 -6.05 42.53
N GLU A 248 8.39 -6.03 43.80
CA GLU A 248 7.76 -5.19 44.82
C GLU A 248 7.85 -3.70 44.48
N GLU A 249 8.93 -3.27 43.82
CA GLU A 249 9.10 -1.90 43.31
C GLU A 249 8.10 -1.59 42.17
N ASP A 250 7.78 -2.57 41.32
CA ASP A 250 6.75 -2.39 40.29
C ASP A 250 5.36 -2.25 40.90
N VAL A 251 5.06 -3.04 41.93
CA VAL A 251 3.80 -2.93 42.69
C VAL A 251 3.70 -1.55 43.34
N LYS A 252 4.78 -1.06 43.95
CA LYS A 252 4.87 0.27 44.55
C LYS A 252 4.58 1.38 43.53
N LYS A 253 5.18 1.30 42.35
CA LYS A 253 4.90 2.24 41.24
C LYS A 253 3.44 2.21 40.81
N VAL A 254 2.86 1.01 40.67
CA VAL A 254 1.45 0.87 40.31
C VAL A 254 0.54 1.52 41.35
N ILE A 255 0.80 1.32 42.65
CA ILE A 255 0.05 1.96 43.73
C ILE A 255 0.14 3.49 43.63
N ALA A 256 1.34 4.03 43.33
CA ALA A 256 1.54 5.47 43.13
C ALA A 256 0.79 6.03 41.91
N GLU A 257 0.61 5.23 40.86
CA GLU A 257 -0.10 5.61 39.62
C GLU A 257 -1.64 5.52 39.73
N LEU A 258 -2.18 4.81 40.73
CA LEU A 258 -3.63 4.60 40.89
C LEU A 258 -4.48 5.87 40.90
N PRO A 259 -4.11 6.97 41.61
CA PRO A 259 -4.89 8.21 41.60
C PRO A 259 -5.09 8.77 40.19
N GLU A 260 -4.03 8.74 39.38
CA GLU A 260 -4.06 9.24 38.00
C GLU A 260 -4.93 8.33 37.11
N ILE A 261 -4.82 7.01 37.26
CA ILE A 261 -5.65 6.03 36.56
C ILE A 261 -7.14 6.28 36.84
N LEU A 262 -7.48 6.48 38.12
CA LEU A 262 -8.86 6.72 38.54
C LEU A 262 -9.41 8.06 38.04
N GLU A 263 -8.60 9.11 38.07
CA GLU A 263 -8.97 10.42 37.53
C GLU A 263 -9.20 10.36 36.01
N LYS A 264 -8.32 9.67 35.27
CA LYS A 264 -8.50 9.42 33.83
C LYS A 264 -9.80 8.68 33.56
N HIS A 265 -10.06 7.60 34.28
CA HIS A 265 -11.31 6.85 34.18
C HIS A 265 -12.54 7.73 34.45
N ASP A 266 -12.49 8.60 35.47
CA ASP A 266 -13.63 9.46 35.82
C ASP A 266 -13.95 10.48 34.71
N LYS A 267 -12.91 11.04 34.07
CA LYS A 267 -13.03 12.01 32.97
C LYS A 267 -13.58 11.41 31.67
N LEU A 268 -13.52 10.09 31.48
CA LEU A 268 -14.04 9.44 30.27
C LEU A 268 -15.54 9.67 30.13
N LYS A 269 -15.93 10.13 28.93
CA LYS A 269 -17.33 10.38 28.52
C LYS A 269 -17.98 9.19 27.82
N THR A 270 -17.23 8.12 27.58
CA THR A 270 -17.72 6.88 26.96
C THR A 270 -18.39 5.96 27.99
N LYS A 271 -19.09 4.92 27.53
CA LYS A 271 -19.40 3.78 28.40
C LYS A 271 -18.07 3.22 28.95
N LYS A 272 -18.04 2.90 30.24
CA LYS A 272 -16.80 2.54 30.95
C LYS A 272 -16.99 1.44 32.00
N LYS A 273 -18.06 0.66 31.88
CA LYS A 273 -18.36 -0.46 32.78
C LYS A 273 -17.28 -1.54 32.70
N LEU A 274 -16.88 -1.97 31.50
CA LEU A 274 -15.83 -2.99 31.36
C LEU A 274 -14.48 -2.48 31.87
N LEU A 275 -14.18 -1.20 31.64
CA LEU A 275 -12.95 -0.59 32.17
C LEU A 275 -12.96 -0.50 33.69
N ARG A 276 -14.09 -0.12 34.30
CA ARG A 276 -14.27 -0.15 35.75
C ARG A 276 -14.05 -1.55 36.32
N ASP A 277 -14.62 -2.57 35.68
CA ASP A 277 -14.48 -3.96 36.13
C ASP A 277 -13.01 -4.45 36.01
N LEU A 278 -12.27 -3.97 35.00
CA LEU A 278 -10.82 -4.20 34.87
C LEU A 278 -10.02 -3.52 35.99
N ILE A 279 -10.37 -2.29 36.36
CA ILE A 279 -9.74 -1.57 37.48
C ILE A 279 -10.05 -2.28 38.81
N ALA A 280 -11.27 -2.76 39.01
CA ALA A 280 -11.62 -3.55 40.20
C ALA A 280 -10.76 -4.82 40.31
N THR A 281 -10.53 -5.50 39.18
CA THR A 281 -9.63 -6.67 39.13
C THR A 281 -8.19 -6.30 39.51
N LEU A 282 -7.70 -5.13 39.09
CA LEU A 282 -6.39 -4.60 39.50
C LEU A 282 -6.33 -4.40 41.02
N PHE A 283 -7.37 -3.82 41.63
CA PHE A 283 -7.46 -3.66 43.10
C PHE A 283 -7.43 -5.00 43.82
N ASP A 284 -8.22 -5.99 43.37
CA ASP A 284 -8.22 -7.32 43.97
C ASP A 284 -6.84 -7.98 43.90
N MET A 285 -6.14 -7.82 42.77
CA MET A 285 -4.80 -8.36 42.61
C MET A 285 -3.78 -7.66 43.50
N LEU A 286 -3.87 -6.34 43.64
CA LEU A 286 -3.03 -5.56 44.55
C LEU A 286 -3.22 -6.02 46.00
N LYS A 287 -4.46 -6.20 46.45
CA LYS A 287 -4.75 -6.66 47.82
C LYS A 287 -4.16 -8.04 48.09
N LYS A 288 -4.37 -8.99 47.17
CA LYS A 288 -3.77 -10.33 47.27
C LYS A 288 -2.24 -10.28 47.30
N ARG A 289 -1.63 -9.42 46.48
CA ARG A 289 -0.18 -9.26 46.45
C ARG A 289 0.34 -8.68 47.76
N LEU A 290 -0.34 -7.68 48.32
CA LEU A 290 -0.01 -7.11 49.64
C LEU A 290 -0.09 -8.14 50.77
N GLU A 291 -1.10 -9.01 50.76
CA GLU A 291 -1.24 -10.11 51.73
C GLU A 291 -0.10 -11.14 51.63
N SER A 292 0.50 -11.30 50.45
CA SER A 292 1.60 -12.25 50.21
C SER A 292 2.99 -11.72 50.58
N VAL A 293 3.11 -10.41 50.84
CA VAL A 293 4.40 -9.74 51.05
C VAL A 293 4.83 -9.89 52.50
N LYS A 294 6.07 -10.37 52.70
CA LYS A 294 6.61 -10.67 54.02
C LYS A 294 6.90 -9.42 54.85
N ASP A 295 7.33 -8.34 54.20
CA ASP A 295 7.62 -7.05 54.84
C ASP A 295 6.77 -5.95 54.21
N PRO A 296 5.68 -5.50 54.86
CA PRO A 296 4.81 -4.45 54.35
C PRO A 296 5.50 -3.10 54.08
N SER A 297 6.70 -2.86 54.63
CA SER A 297 7.42 -1.61 54.45
C SER A 297 8.02 -1.45 53.05
N THR A 298 8.25 -2.55 52.31
CA THR A 298 8.88 -2.51 50.98
C THR A 298 7.96 -1.93 49.89
N ILE A 299 6.64 -2.03 50.08
CA ILE A 299 5.61 -1.59 49.11
C ILE A 299 4.99 -0.24 49.50
N ARG A 300 5.47 0.38 50.59
CA ARG A 300 4.90 1.63 51.11
C ARG A 300 5.08 2.79 50.12
N VAL A 301 4.00 3.49 49.82
CA VAL A 301 3.98 4.69 48.97
C VAL A 301 3.59 5.89 49.83
N GLU A 302 4.47 6.89 49.88
CA GLU A 302 4.20 8.18 50.53
C GLU A 302 3.51 9.13 49.55
N GLY A 303 2.68 10.05 50.07
CA GLY A 303 2.05 11.10 49.25
C GLY A 303 0.80 10.69 48.46
N LEU A 304 0.20 9.53 48.75
CA LEU A 304 -1.10 9.17 48.18
C LEU A 304 -2.20 10.14 48.64
N PRO A 305 -3.08 10.63 47.73
CA PRO A 305 -4.17 11.51 48.11
C PRO A 305 -5.09 10.85 49.13
N SER A 306 -5.30 11.52 50.27
CA SER A 306 -6.23 11.10 51.33
C SER A 306 -7.70 11.28 50.95
N LEU A 307 -7.97 12.19 50.00
CA LEU A 307 -9.27 12.43 49.41
C LEU A 307 -9.14 12.38 47.89
N LEU A 308 -9.88 11.47 47.27
CA LEU A 308 -9.90 11.30 45.82
C LEU A 308 -11.29 11.65 45.29
N ASN A 309 -11.36 12.64 44.40
CA ASN A 309 -12.62 13.07 43.78
C ASN A 309 -12.99 12.19 42.59
N VAL A 310 -13.32 10.92 42.85
CA VAL A 310 -13.75 9.95 41.83
C VAL A 310 -15.24 9.75 41.96
N SER A 311 -16.00 9.98 40.90
CA SER A 311 -17.47 9.91 40.92
C SER A 311 -17.99 8.48 41.11
N ASP A 312 -17.25 7.46 40.67
CA ASP A 312 -17.62 6.05 40.84
C ASP A 312 -17.49 5.59 42.32
N PRO A 313 -18.60 5.21 42.99
CA PRO A 313 -18.59 4.86 44.40
C PRO A 313 -17.88 3.53 44.69
N LEU A 314 -17.89 2.58 43.75
CA LEU A 314 -17.22 1.29 43.92
C LEU A 314 -15.71 1.49 43.89
N LEU A 315 -15.19 2.14 42.84
CA LEU A 315 -13.75 2.39 42.74
C LEU A 315 -13.22 3.26 43.89
N ARG A 316 -14.01 4.24 44.33
CA ARG A 316 -13.69 5.05 45.51
C ARG A 316 -13.56 4.20 46.78
N LYS A 317 -14.51 3.27 46.99
CA LYS A 317 -14.45 2.33 48.13
C LYS A 317 -13.23 1.42 48.06
N GLU A 318 -12.95 0.87 46.88
CA GLU A 318 -11.79 0.00 46.64
C GLU A 318 -10.46 0.71 46.94
N TYR A 319 -10.34 1.98 46.54
CA TYR A 319 -9.17 2.80 46.82
C TYR A 319 -8.97 3.04 48.33
N TYR A 320 -10.02 3.38 49.07
CA TYR A 320 -9.91 3.59 50.53
C TYR A 320 -9.65 2.28 51.29
N ASP A 321 -10.21 1.16 50.85
CA ASP A 321 -9.89 -0.16 51.42
C ASP A 321 -8.40 -0.48 51.23
N LEU A 322 -7.85 -0.23 50.03
CA LEU A 322 -6.42 -0.37 49.77
C LEU A 322 -5.57 0.53 50.68
N LEU A 323 -5.93 1.82 50.83
CA LEU A 323 -5.21 2.75 51.71
C LEU A 323 -5.19 2.28 53.17
N SER A 324 -6.30 1.72 53.66
CA SER A 324 -6.38 1.20 55.03
C SER A 324 -5.39 0.07 55.28
N ARG A 325 -5.15 -0.78 54.28
CA ARG A 325 -4.21 -1.91 54.33
C ARG A 325 -2.74 -1.46 54.24
N LEU A 326 -2.48 -0.32 53.60
CA LEU A 326 -1.14 0.27 53.50
C LEU A 326 -0.72 1.05 54.76
N SER A 327 -1.63 1.21 55.74
CA SER A 327 -1.45 2.06 56.91
C SER A 327 -1.37 1.26 58.23
N PRO A 328 -0.18 1.00 58.81
CA PRO A 328 -0.06 0.62 60.22
C PRO A 328 0.00 1.85 61.14
N GLN A 329 -0.58 1.71 62.33
CA GLN A 329 -0.62 2.67 63.44
C GLN A 329 0.69 3.44 63.66
N SER A 330 0.50 4.73 63.97
CA SER A 330 1.41 5.72 64.55
C SER A 330 2.73 5.21 65.14
N SER A 331 3.84 5.81 64.71
CA SER A 331 4.87 6.32 65.64
C SER A 331 5.72 7.38 64.94
N ILE A 332 6.10 8.38 65.75
CA ILE A 332 6.58 9.71 65.38
C ILE A 332 8.11 9.79 65.63
N ALA A 333 8.84 10.28 64.62
CA ALA A 333 10.08 11.11 64.64
C ALA A 333 11.40 10.59 65.27
N PRO A 334 12.57 11.29 65.13
CA PRO A 334 12.95 12.40 64.25
C PRO A 334 14.30 12.24 63.47
N ALA A 335 14.58 13.29 62.68
CA ALA A 335 15.70 13.65 61.80
C ALA A 335 17.17 13.48 62.27
N GLY A 336 18.07 13.47 61.27
CA GLY A 336 19.49 13.83 61.40
C GLY A 336 20.09 14.21 60.03
N THR A 337 20.81 15.33 59.98
CA THR A 337 21.32 16.05 58.79
C THR A 337 22.85 16.01 58.69
N GLU A 338 23.34 16.07 57.42
CA GLU A 338 24.57 16.74 56.91
C GLU A 338 25.99 16.15 57.16
N PRO A 339 27.08 16.60 56.46
CA PRO A 339 27.24 17.10 55.06
C PRO A 339 28.57 16.63 54.37
N ASP A 340 28.90 17.23 53.20
CA ASP A 340 30.25 17.56 52.66
C ASP A 340 31.05 16.45 51.89
N LYS A 341 31.91 16.69 50.88
CA LYS A 341 32.40 17.87 50.15
C LYS A 341 33.24 17.42 48.92
N SER A 342 33.33 18.30 47.92
CA SER A 342 34.52 18.51 47.04
C SER A 342 34.77 17.48 45.91
N ASN A 343 35.38 17.80 44.76
CA ASN A 343 36.04 19.03 44.31
C ASN A 343 36.28 19.00 42.77
N ARG A 344 36.16 20.18 42.16
CA ARG A 344 37.02 20.80 41.12
C ARG A 344 37.32 20.13 39.76
N GLY A 345 36.97 20.92 38.74
CA GLY A 345 37.87 21.39 37.67
C GLY A 345 37.84 20.58 36.38
N LYS A 346 38.03 21.11 35.18
CA LYS A 346 38.33 22.46 34.65
C LYS A 346 38.11 22.39 33.12
N SER A 347 37.83 23.55 32.52
CA SER A 347 38.20 24.00 31.16
C SER A 347 37.72 23.27 29.87
N ARG A 348 36.92 24.02 29.10
CA ARG A 348 36.77 24.08 27.62
C ARG A 348 38.13 24.27 26.89
N PRO A 349 38.30 23.98 25.57
CA PRO A 349 37.43 24.50 24.50
C PRO A 349 37.22 23.69 23.19
N ARG A 350 36.20 24.17 22.43
CA ARG A 350 35.88 24.14 20.98
C ARG A 350 36.68 23.21 20.05
N THR A 351 35.96 22.53 19.13
CA THR A 351 36.14 22.67 17.65
C THR A 351 35.10 21.92 16.79
N VAL A 352 34.49 22.70 15.87
CA VAL A 352 33.91 22.46 14.51
C VAL A 352 32.80 21.42 14.22
N SER A 353 31.76 21.94 13.54
CA SER A 353 30.53 21.32 13.02
C SER A 353 30.72 20.44 11.76
N PRO A 354 29.98 19.33 11.57
CA PRO A 354 30.18 18.35 10.49
C PRO A 354 29.33 18.62 9.22
N ILE A 355 29.13 19.89 8.84
CA ILE A 355 28.25 20.25 7.70
C ILE A 355 28.99 20.26 6.35
N TRP A 356 30.32 20.18 6.32
CA TRP A 356 31.10 20.18 5.08
C TRP A 356 31.27 18.82 4.39
N PHE A 357 31.01 17.70 5.07
CA PHE A 357 31.21 16.36 4.49
C PHE A 357 30.08 15.91 3.56
N VAL A 358 28.89 16.52 3.62
CA VAL A 358 27.73 16.14 2.81
C VAL A 358 27.69 16.87 1.46
N LEU A 359 28.27 18.06 1.36
CA LEU A 359 28.34 18.83 0.10
C LEU A 359 29.52 18.44 -0.80
N LEU A 360 30.58 17.82 -0.24
CA LEU A 360 31.74 17.35 -1.01
C LEU A 360 31.51 15.95 -1.63
N ALA A 361 30.62 15.14 -1.05
CA ALA A 361 30.26 13.81 -1.57
C ALA A 361 29.35 13.86 -2.82
N GLY A 362 28.60 14.95 -3.02
CA GLY A 362 27.76 15.14 -4.21
C GLY A 362 28.53 15.57 -5.46
N ILE A 363 29.68 16.22 -5.29
CA ILE A 363 30.49 16.75 -6.42
C ILE A 363 31.48 15.69 -6.93
N THR A 364 31.96 14.79 -6.08
CA THR A 364 32.89 13.70 -6.47
C THR A 364 32.19 12.56 -7.22
N ALA A 365 30.88 12.36 -7.04
CA ALA A 365 30.08 11.40 -7.82
C ALA A 365 29.96 11.77 -9.31
N LEU A 366 30.24 13.04 -9.68
CA LEU A 366 30.16 13.52 -11.07
C LEU A 366 31.49 13.44 -11.85
N ILE A 367 32.60 13.11 -11.18
CA ILE A 367 33.96 13.16 -11.74
C ILE A 367 34.52 11.75 -12.03
N LEU A 368 33.93 10.69 -11.46
CA LEU A 368 34.35 9.30 -11.69
C LEU A 368 34.01 8.82 -13.13
N PRO A 369 35.00 8.38 -13.94
CA PRO A 369 34.82 8.00 -15.35
C PRO A 369 33.73 6.96 -15.66
N PRO A 370 33.50 5.88 -14.87
CA PRO A 370 32.53 4.84 -15.23
C PRO A 370 31.06 5.27 -15.03
N VAL A 371 30.76 6.11 -14.03
CA VAL A 371 29.39 6.64 -13.78
C VAL A 371 29.04 7.73 -14.80
N ARG A 372 30.02 8.57 -15.13
CA ARG A 372 29.93 9.57 -16.19
C ARG A 372 29.66 8.93 -17.55
N TYR A 373 30.36 7.84 -17.88
CA TYR A 373 30.15 7.09 -19.12
C TYR A 373 28.73 6.49 -19.22
N TRP A 374 28.18 5.95 -18.12
CA TRP A 374 26.81 5.41 -18.07
C TRP A 374 25.74 6.52 -18.22
N PHE A 375 25.94 7.68 -17.60
CA PHE A 375 25.03 8.82 -17.73
C PHE A 375 25.08 9.48 -19.12
N TYR A 376 26.26 9.61 -19.74
CA TYR A 376 26.41 10.15 -21.10
C TYR A 376 25.93 9.20 -22.21
N THR A 377 26.00 7.88 -22.00
CA THR A 377 25.50 6.87 -22.95
C THR A 377 23.98 6.72 -22.92
N ALA A 378 23.34 6.87 -21.76
CA ALA A 378 21.89 6.72 -21.62
C ALA A 378 21.07 7.86 -22.25
N PHE A 379 21.48 9.13 -22.09
CA PHE A 379 20.60 10.26 -22.42
C PHE A 379 21.08 11.19 -23.55
N ARG A 380 22.37 11.16 -23.95
CA ARG A 380 22.91 12.19 -24.86
C ARG A 380 23.03 11.79 -26.33
N LEU A 381 22.77 10.52 -26.69
CA LEU A 381 22.89 10.08 -28.09
C LEU A 381 21.54 10.01 -28.83
N ARG A 382 20.42 9.69 -28.16
CA ARG A 382 19.14 9.43 -28.86
C ARG A 382 18.46 10.69 -29.39
N LYS A 383 18.41 11.79 -28.62
CA LYS A 383 17.83 13.08 -29.10
C LYS A 383 18.71 13.75 -30.17
N LEU A 384 20.03 13.59 -30.09
CA LEU A 384 20.96 14.06 -31.13
C LEU A 384 20.85 13.20 -32.39
N GLN A 385 20.75 11.86 -32.24
CA GLN A 385 20.49 10.93 -33.34
C GLN A 385 19.14 11.22 -34.00
N LEU A 386 18.10 11.56 -33.23
CA LEU A 386 16.79 11.93 -33.75
C LEU A 386 16.90 13.17 -34.63
N LYS A 387 17.54 14.23 -34.13
CA LYS A 387 17.77 15.48 -34.88
C LYS A 387 18.62 15.26 -36.13
N LEU A 388 19.67 14.43 -36.04
CA LEU A 388 20.55 14.10 -37.17
C LEU A 388 19.86 13.22 -38.22
N LEU A 389 19.02 12.26 -37.80
CA LEU A 389 18.25 11.43 -38.73
C LEU A 389 17.18 12.25 -39.45
N ILE A 390 16.46 13.12 -38.74
CA ILE A 390 15.49 14.02 -39.35
C ILE A 390 16.20 14.94 -40.37
N GLN A 391 17.37 15.49 -40.04
CA GLN A 391 18.17 16.28 -41.00
C GLN A 391 18.66 15.47 -42.21
N LYS A 392 19.01 14.18 -42.02
CA LYS A 392 19.40 13.30 -43.13
C LYS A 392 18.21 12.92 -44.01
N ILE A 393 17.04 12.69 -43.42
CA ILE A 393 15.78 12.44 -44.14
C ILE A 393 15.33 13.69 -44.89
N GLN A 394 15.51 14.88 -44.34
CA GLN A 394 15.23 16.13 -45.06
C GLN A 394 16.12 16.31 -46.31
N ARG A 395 17.32 15.72 -46.33
CA ARG A 395 18.24 15.75 -47.47
C ARG A 395 18.01 14.60 -48.45
N ASP A 396 17.50 13.46 -47.99
CA ASP A 396 17.14 12.30 -48.83
C ASP A 396 15.83 11.66 -48.34
N PRO A 397 14.66 12.28 -48.66
CA PRO A 397 13.36 11.84 -48.15
C PRO A 397 12.89 10.51 -48.74
N ALA A 398 13.53 10.01 -49.80
CA ALA A 398 13.17 8.76 -50.46
C ALA A 398 13.97 7.56 -49.91
N ASN A 399 14.78 7.77 -48.88
CA ASN A 399 15.65 6.74 -48.34
C ASN A 399 14.97 5.93 -47.25
N GLY A 400 14.36 4.82 -47.65
CA GLY A 400 13.63 3.98 -46.71
C GLY A 400 14.49 3.36 -45.60
N GLU A 401 15.82 3.23 -45.74
CA GLU A 401 16.68 2.80 -44.62
C GLU A 401 16.80 3.86 -43.51
N LEU A 402 16.71 5.14 -43.86
CA LEU A 402 16.73 6.22 -42.88
C LEU A 402 15.41 6.28 -42.11
N HIS A 403 14.28 6.12 -42.80
CA HIS A 403 12.97 5.98 -42.16
C HIS A 403 12.89 4.74 -41.26
N LEU A 404 13.50 3.61 -41.66
CA LEU A 404 13.59 2.41 -40.81
C LEU A 404 14.40 2.67 -39.53
N LYS A 405 15.53 3.38 -39.64
CA LYS A 405 16.35 3.76 -38.48
C LYS A 405 15.64 4.79 -37.59
N LEU A 406 14.82 5.68 -38.16
CA LEU A 406 14.02 6.64 -37.40
C LEU A 406 12.88 5.96 -36.64
N GLY A 407 12.19 5.00 -37.27
CA GLY A 407 11.19 4.16 -36.62
C GLY A 407 11.76 3.40 -35.43
N ARG A 408 12.95 2.79 -35.57
CA ARG A 408 13.66 2.12 -34.45
C ARG A 408 14.01 3.07 -33.31
N LEU A 409 14.32 4.31 -33.65
CA LEU A 409 14.66 5.31 -32.66
C LEU A 409 13.42 5.79 -31.91
N TYR A 410 12.29 6.01 -32.59
CA TYR A 410 11.00 6.32 -31.96
C TYR A 410 10.48 5.15 -31.10
N GLU A 411 10.64 3.91 -31.56
CA GLU A 411 10.36 2.69 -30.79
C GLU A 411 11.17 2.66 -29.49
N SER A 412 12.48 2.92 -29.57
CA SER A 412 13.36 2.97 -28.40
C SER A 412 13.09 4.13 -27.42
N LEU A 413 12.21 5.06 -27.80
CA LEU A 413 11.79 6.23 -27.02
C LEU A 413 10.33 6.13 -26.53
N GLY A 414 9.62 5.03 -26.83
CA GLY A 414 8.23 4.82 -26.42
C GLY A 414 7.18 5.58 -27.25
N MET A 415 7.58 6.15 -28.40
CA MET A 415 6.71 6.92 -29.30
C MET A 415 6.20 6.03 -30.43
N TYR A 416 5.30 5.10 -30.09
CA TYR A 416 4.93 4.00 -30.99
C TYR A 416 4.11 4.40 -32.21
N GLU A 417 3.24 5.42 -32.08
CA GLU A 417 2.47 5.93 -33.22
C GLU A 417 3.40 6.49 -34.31
N ASP A 418 4.40 7.28 -33.91
CA ASP A 418 5.41 7.84 -34.81
C ASP A 418 6.34 6.75 -35.37
N ALA A 419 6.73 5.77 -34.54
CA ALA A 419 7.55 4.64 -34.99
C ALA A 419 6.89 3.82 -36.09
N ILE A 420 5.60 3.50 -35.93
CA ILE A 420 4.82 2.71 -36.90
C ILE A 420 4.61 3.49 -38.20
N GLN A 421 4.38 4.80 -38.12
CA GLN A 421 4.28 5.65 -39.31
C GLN A 421 5.59 5.64 -40.11
N GLU A 422 6.74 5.80 -39.42
CA GLU A 422 8.05 5.79 -40.05
C GLU A 422 8.42 4.43 -40.65
N TYR A 423 8.06 3.33 -39.98
CA TYR A 423 8.20 1.98 -40.54
C TYR A 423 7.34 1.77 -41.80
N THR A 424 6.12 2.31 -41.79
CA THR A 424 5.23 2.22 -42.95
C THR A 424 5.80 3.00 -44.15
N LEU A 425 6.38 4.18 -43.90
CA LEU A 425 7.03 4.99 -44.92
C LEU A 425 8.32 4.33 -45.43
N ALA A 426 9.14 3.77 -44.55
CA ALA A 426 10.35 3.02 -44.90
C ALA A 426 10.04 1.91 -45.91
N VAL A 427 9.01 1.11 -45.64
CA VAL A 427 8.59 0.01 -46.51
C VAL A 427 8.09 0.50 -47.86
N LYS A 428 7.32 1.60 -47.90
CA LYS A 428 6.86 2.20 -49.17
C LYS A 428 8.03 2.65 -50.04
N LEU A 429 9.04 3.28 -49.44
CA LEU A 429 10.19 3.85 -50.14
C LEU A 429 11.21 2.79 -50.58
N MET A 430 11.47 1.77 -49.75
CA MET A 430 12.34 0.63 -50.12
C MET A 430 11.75 -0.19 -51.27
N LYS A 431 10.42 -0.20 -51.41
CA LYS A 431 9.71 -0.85 -52.53
C LYS A 431 9.82 -0.08 -53.85
N GLN A 432 9.99 1.24 -53.81
CA GLN A 432 10.09 2.08 -55.01
C GLN A 432 11.51 2.15 -55.61
N LYS A 433 12.56 1.80 -54.86
CA LYS A 433 13.92 1.67 -55.40
C LYS A 433 13.99 0.40 -56.29
N PRO A 434 14.16 0.50 -57.63
CA PRO A 434 14.42 -0.68 -58.44
C PRO A 434 15.77 -1.26 -58.01
N LYS A 435 15.90 -2.59 -58.03
CA LYS A 435 17.21 -3.26 -57.90
C LYS A 435 18.15 -2.63 -58.93
N LYS A 436 19.21 -1.95 -58.45
CA LYS A 436 20.32 -1.59 -59.33
C LYS A 436 20.95 -2.90 -59.81
N ASN A 437 20.99 -3.05 -61.13
CA ASN A 437 21.61 -4.15 -61.87
C ASN A 437 23.03 -4.42 -61.41
#